data_AF-B4IBH3-F1
#
_entry.id   AF-B4IBH3-F1
#
_cell.length_a   1.000
_cell.length_b   1.000
_cell.length_c   1.000
_cell.angle_alpha   90.00
_cell.angle_beta   90.00
_cell.angle_gamma   90.00
#
_symmetry.space_group_name_H-M   'P 1'
#
loop_
_entity.id
_entity.type
_entity.pdbx_description
1 polymer ?
#
loop_
_entity_poly.entity_id
_entity_poly.type
_entity_poly.pdbx_seq_one_letter_code
_entity_poly.pdbx_strand_id
1 'polypeptide(L)'
;MYGSMPNETVLRYGSIFEHPADIDLWSGGVSEKSLPGSMLGPTFACVIATQMSYLRRGDRFWYELPNQPSSFSPEQLQEIRKAKLSRLICDNTDLIDTVQIYPMVLPDHEINPRVPCKSGIIPSIDLTKWADFGGHGVDPSLYNYINEIPDTLLNFRK
;
A
#
# COMPACT_ATOMS: atom_id res chain seq x y z
N MET A 1 22.77 -24.74 -2.04
CA MET A 1 23.52 -23.88 -1.10
C MET A 1 24.68 -23.15 -1.76
N TYR A 2 25.54 -23.83 -2.53
CA TYR A 2 26.62 -23.14 -3.24
C TYR A 2 26.06 -22.11 -4.23
N GLY A 3 26.55 -20.86 -4.12
CA GLY A 3 26.10 -19.73 -4.94
C GLY A 3 25.03 -18.86 -4.27
N SER A 4 24.06 -19.45 -3.56
CA SER A 4 22.97 -18.71 -2.92
C SER A 4 23.31 -18.17 -1.52
N MET A 5 24.31 -18.71 -0.83
CA MET A 5 24.76 -18.23 0.49
C MET A 5 26.26 -17.86 0.49
N PRO A 6 26.74 -17.03 1.43
CA PRO A 6 28.17 -16.83 1.67
C PRO A 6 28.85 -18.12 2.13
N ASN A 7 30.11 -18.32 1.73
CA ASN A 7 30.86 -19.54 2.08
C ASN A 7 31.02 -19.71 3.60
N GLU A 8 31.22 -18.62 4.34
CA GLU A 8 31.30 -18.66 5.81
C GLU A 8 30.02 -19.26 6.43
N THR A 9 28.84 -18.84 5.95
CA THR A 9 27.56 -19.35 6.44
C THR A 9 27.40 -20.84 6.13
N VAL A 10 27.79 -21.27 4.94
CA VAL A 10 27.75 -22.70 4.56
C VAL A 10 28.65 -23.53 5.48
N LEU A 11 29.86 -23.05 5.79
CA LEU A 11 30.77 -23.74 6.71
C LEU A 11 30.22 -23.82 8.14
N ARG A 12 29.61 -22.73 8.64
CA ARG A 12 28.97 -22.72 9.97
C ARG A 12 27.76 -23.64 10.04
N TYR A 13 26.93 -23.68 9.00
CA TYR A 13 25.82 -24.63 8.98
C TYR A 13 26.29 -26.08 8.91
N GLY A 14 27.36 -26.36 8.18
CA GLY A 14 27.98 -27.69 8.17
C GLY A 14 28.59 -28.13 9.51
N SER A 15 28.83 -27.22 10.46
CA SER A 15 29.28 -27.59 11.81
C SER A 15 28.16 -27.78 12.83
N ILE A 16 26.93 -27.35 12.51
CA ILE A 16 25.78 -27.36 13.43
C ILE A 16 24.76 -28.41 13.01
N PHE A 17 24.47 -28.51 11.70
CA PHE A 17 23.47 -29.42 11.16
C PHE A 17 24.15 -30.61 10.48
N GLU A 18 23.61 -31.82 10.68
CA GLU A 18 24.12 -33.04 10.04
C GLU A 18 23.83 -33.04 8.55
N HIS A 19 22.62 -32.61 8.15
CA HIS A 19 22.22 -32.51 6.76
C HIS A 19 21.61 -31.12 6.43
N PRO A 20 21.80 -30.57 5.21
CA PRO A 20 21.20 -29.28 4.83
C PRO A 20 19.66 -29.23 4.92
N ALA A 21 18.99 -30.37 4.93
CA ALA A 21 17.54 -30.47 5.09
C ALA A 21 17.07 -30.22 6.54
N ASP A 22 17.98 -30.29 7.51
CA ASP A 22 17.70 -30.05 8.93
C ASP A 22 17.73 -28.54 9.26
N ILE A 23 18.10 -27.70 8.30
CA ILE A 23 18.19 -26.25 8.47
C ILE A 23 16.79 -25.66 8.43
N ASP A 24 16.41 -25.00 9.52
CA ASP A 24 15.13 -24.31 9.61
C ASP A 24 14.95 -23.32 8.46
N LEU A 25 13.72 -23.26 7.92
CA LEU A 25 13.38 -22.38 6.80
C LEU A 25 13.74 -20.92 7.08
N TRP A 26 13.53 -20.44 8.31
CA TRP A 26 13.87 -19.07 8.67
C TRP A 26 15.38 -18.83 8.62
N SER A 27 16.14 -19.66 9.33
CA SER A 27 17.60 -19.60 9.40
C SER A 27 18.21 -19.69 8.01
N GLY A 28 17.77 -20.64 7.19
CA GLY A 28 18.18 -20.77 5.80
C GLY A 28 17.82 -19.54 4.96
N GLY A 29 16.55 -19.12 4.97
CA GLY A 29 16.06 -18.04 4.13
C GLY A 29 16.72 -16.68 4.37
N VAL A 30 16.95 -16.29 5.63
CA VAL A 30 17.64 -15.01 5.95
C VAL A 30 19.14 -15.04 5.65
N SER A 31 19.72 -16.24 5.48
CA SER A 31 21.14 -16.42 5.22
C SER A 31 21.52 -16.38 3.75
N GLU A 32 20.53 -16.39 2.86
CA GLU A 32 20.74 -16.28 1.43
C GLU A 32 21.17 -14.86 1.03
N LYS A 33 22.04 -14.78 0.03
CA LYS A 33 22.39 -13.52 -0.64
C LYS A 33 21.14 -12.96 -1.31
N SER A 34 20.90 -11.68 -1.10
CA SER A 34 19.78 -10.98 -1.73
C SER A 34 19.92 -10.97 -3.26
N LEU A 35 18.78 -11.07 -3.95
CA LEU A 35 18.72 -10.88 -5.40
C LEU A 35 19.04 -9.41 -5.77
N PRO A 36 19.54 -9.12 -6.99
CA PRO A 36 19.81 -7.76 -7.42
C PRO A 36 18.58 -6.85 -7.27
N GLY A 37 18.74 -5.73 -6.55
CA GLY A 37 17.65 -4.77 -6.28
C GLY A 37 16.60 -5.25 -5.27
N SER A 38 16.84 -6.37 -4.58
CA SER A 38 15.96 -6.94 -3.57
C SER A 38 16.65 -6.97 -2.20
N MET A 39 15.86 -7.04 -1.13
CA MET A 39 16.35 -7.39 0.20
C MET A 39 16.28 -8.91 0.46
N LEU A 40 15.57 -9.65 -0.39
CA LEU A 40 15.28 -11.07 -0.20
C LEU A 40 16.19 -11.96 -1.06
N GLY A 41 16.62 -13.08 -0.49
CA GLY A 41 17.20 -14.20 -1.23
C GLY A 41 16.16 -14.98 -2.05
N PRO A 42 16.59 -15.89 -2.94
CA PRO A 42 15.71 -16.62 -3.85
C PRO A 42 14.59 -17.40 -3.16
N THR A 43 14.84 -18.04 -2.02
CA THR A 43 13.83 -18.85 -1.32
C THR A 43 12.71 -17.98 -0.78
N PHE A 44 13.03 -16.93 -0.02
CA PHE A 44 12.03 -16.01 0.51
C PHE A 44 11.37 -15.15 -0.56
N ALA A 45 12.08 -14.78 -1.63
CA ALA A 45 11.48 -14.13 -2.78
C ALA A 45 10.38 -15.02 -3.40
N CYS A 46 10.64 -16.32 -3.58
CA CYS A 46 9.65 -17.28 -4.09
C CYS A 46 8.44 -17.41 -3.16
N VAL A 47 8.66 -17.66 -1.87
CA VAL A 47 7.59 -17.86 -0.88
C VAL A 47 6.71 -16.61 -0.76
N ILE A 48 7.33 -15.43 -0.56
CA ILE A 48 6.61 -14.17 -0.37
C ILE A 48 5.87 -13.78 -1.65
N ALA A 49 6.52 -13.87 -2.82
CA ALA A 49 5.87 -13.54 -4.08
C ALA A 49 4.67 -14.44 -4.35
N THR A 50 4.81 -15.76 -4.12
CA THR A 50 3.72 -16.73 -4.28
C THR A 50 2.55 -16.39 -3.36
N GLN A 51 2.83 -16.16 -2.07
CA GLN A 51 1.79 -15.83 -1.09
C GLN A 51 1.07 -14.51 -1.42
N MET A 52 1.81 -13.46 -1.77
CA MET A 52 1.23 -12.17 -2.17
C MET A 52 0.40 -12.31 -3.46
N SER A 53 0.83 -13.18 -4.38
CA SER A 53 0.08 -13.49 -5.60
C SER A 53 -1.26 -14.17 -5.30
N TYR A 54 -1.27 -15.13 -4.36
CA TYR A 54 -2.50 -15.80 -3.93
C TYR A 54 -3.43 -14.87 -3.16
N LEU A 55 -2.90 -14.01 -2.29
CA LEU A 55 -3.70 -13.00 -1.59
C LEU A 55 -4.40 -12.06 -2.58
N ARG A 56 -3.67 -11.53 -3.57
CA ARG A 56 -4.25 -10.66 -4.60
C ARG A 56 -5.31 -11.35 -5.44
N ARG A 57 -5.07 -12.58 -5.91
CA ARG A 57 -6.01 -13.29 -6.80
C ARG A 57 -7.19 -13.93 -6.08
N GLY A 58 -7.01 -14.30 -4.81
CA GLY A 58 -8.04 -14.94 -4.00
C GLY A 58 -8.99 -13.95 -3.32
N ASP A 59 -8.66 -12.66 -3.32
CA ASP A 59 -9.48 -11.63 -2.70
C ASP A 59 -10.57 -11.11 -3.66
N ARG A 60 -11.82 -11.46 -3.36
CA ARG A 60 -13.01 -10.98 -4.09
C ARG A 60 -13.18 -9.45 -4.01
N PHE A 61 -12.60 -8.82 -2.99
CA PHE A 61 -12.64 -7.37 -2.77
C PHE A 61 -11.34 -6.67 -3.18
N TRP A 62 -10.45 -7.35 -3.92
CA TRP A 62 -9.24 -6.72 -4.43
C TRP A 62 -9.59 -5.46 -5.21
N TYR A 63 -9.01 -4.31 -4.83
CA TYR A 63 -9.45 -2.99 -5.28
C TYR A 63 -9.37 -2.76 -6.80
N GLU A 64 -8.53 -3.51 -7.52
CA GLU A 64 -8.43 -3.41 -8.98
C GLU A 64 -9.27 -4.45 -9.73
N LEU A 65 -9.98 -5.34 -9.02
CA LEU A 65 -10.78 -6.38 -9.66
C LEU A 65 -11.99 -5.73 -10.33
N PRO A 66 -12.13 -5.82 -11.67
CA PRO A 66 -13.24 -5.19 -12.38
C PRO A 66 -14.50 -6.07 -12.36
N ASN A 67 -15.64 -5.48 -12.72
CA ASN A 67 -16.91 -6.18 -12.95
C ASN A 67 -17.46 -6.95 -11.74
N GLN A 68 -17.17 -6.50 -10.52
CA GLN A 68 -17.77 -6.99 -9.28
C GLN A 68 -18.72 -5.93 -8.71
N PRO A 69 -19.75 -6.33 -7.94
CA PRO A 69 -20.59 -5.38 -7.21
C PRO A 69 -19.81 -4.46 -6.25
N SER A 70 -18.64 -4.91 -5.80
CA SER A 70 -17.73 -4.15 -4.93
C SER A 70 -16.59 -3.44 -5.67
N SER A 71 -16.57 -3.47 -6.99
CA SER A 71 -15.54 -2.78 -7.77
C SER A 71 -15.68 -1.27 -7.63
N PHE A 72 -14.54 -0.58 -7.49
CA PHE A 72 -14.50 0.88 -7.59
C PHE A 72 -14.85 1.34 -9.01
N SER A 73 -15.42 2.54 -9.13
CA SER A 73 -15.57 3.20 -10.43
C SER A 73 -14.20 3.51 -11.04
N PRO A 74 -14.09 3.69 -12.37
CA PRO A 74 -12.83 4.08 -13.01
C PRO A 74 -12.21 5.36 -12.42
N GLU A 75 -13.05 6.34 -12.06
CA GLU A 75 -12.63 7.61 -11.44
C GLU A 75 -12.11 7.39 -10.03
N GLN A 76 -12.82 6.61 -9.22
CA GLN A 76 -12.37 6.23 -7.87
C GLN A 76 -11.04 5.47 -7.92
N LEU A 77 -10.90 4.51 -8.84
CA LEU A 77 -9.66 3.75 -9.01
C LEU A 77 -8.49 4.64 -9.44
N GLN A 78 -8.76 5.66 -10.28
CA GLN A 78 -7.75 6.66 -10.64
C GLN A 78 -7.26 7.44 -9.43
N GLU A 79 -8.14 7.82 -8.51
CA GLU A 79 -7.75 8.51 -7.27
C GLU A 79 -6.97 7.59 -6.32
N ILE A 80 -7.39 6.32 -6.15
CA ILE A 80 -6.64 5.34 -5.34
C ILE A 80 -5.21 5.15 -5.87
N ARG A 81 -5.03 5.09 -7.19
CA ARG A 81 -3.69 4.94 -7.82
C ARG A 81 -2.75 6.13 -7.61
N LYS A 82 -3.28 7.31 -7.27
CA LYS A 82 -2.45 8.48 -6.91
C LYS A 82 -1.91 8.40 -5.48
N ALA A 83 -2.50 7.56 -4.63
CA ALA A 83 -2.13 7.46 -3.22
C ALA A 83 -0.65 7.14 -3.05
N LYS A 84 0.02 7.87 -2.15
CA LYS A 84 1.42 7.66 -1.79
C LYS A 84 1.56 7.61 -0.28
N LEU A 85 2.47 6.77 0.23
CA LEU A 85 2.80 6.74 1.65
C LEU A 85 3.29 8.11 2.16
N SER A 86 3.98 8.88 1.30
CA SER A 86 4.40 10.25 1.62
C SER A 86 3.21 11.19 1.87
N ARG A 87 2.13 11.05 1.09
CA ARG A 87 0.89 11.80 1.32
C ARG A 87 0.24 11.42 2.64
N LEU A 88 0.15 10.11 2.92
CA LEU A 88 -0.39 9.60 4.18
C LEU A 88 0.35 10.18 5.39
N ILE A 89 1.69 10.21 5.34
CA ILE A 89 2.51 10.81 6.39
C ILE A 89 2.22 12.30 6.53
N CYS A 90 2.23 13.05 5.42
CA CYS A 90 1.97 14.49 5.44
C CYS A 90 0.56 14.86 5.94
N ASP A 91 -0.46 14.03 5.71
CA ASP A 91 -1.84 14.30 6.15
C ASP A 91 -2.09 13.97 7.62
N ASN A 92 -1.27 13.10 8.22
CA ASN A 92 -1.54 12.52 9.55
C ASN A 92 -0.46 12.85 10.59
N THR A 93 0.40 13.84 10.33
CA THR A 93 1.45 14.25 11.28
C THR A 93 1.58 15.76 11.34
N ASP A 94 1.68 16.31 12.55
CA ASP A 94 1.72 17.76 12.77
C ASP A 94 3.12 18.36 12.62
N LEU A 95 4.17 17.54 12.79
CA LEU A 95 5.57 17.99 12.86
C LEU A 95 6.37 17.72 11.57
N ILE A 96 5.76 17.14 10.55
CA ILE A 96 6.45 16.78 9.30
C ILE A 96 6.02 17.74 8.19
N ASP A 97 6.82 18.79 7.97
CA ASP A 97 6.59 19.75 6.88
C ASP A 97 7.19 19.32 5.55
N THR A 98 8.18 18.42 5.57
CA THR A 98 8.84 17.89 4.37
C THR A 98 9.01 16.38 4.47
N VAL A 99 8.91 15.67 3.35
CA VAL A 99 9.11 14.22 3.29
C VAL A 99 9.67 13.81 1.92
N GLN A 100 10.39 12.69 1.85
CA GLN A 100 10.77 12.08 0.58
C GLN A 100 9.52 11.66 -0.21
N ILE A 101 9.56 11.80 -1.54
CA ILE A 101 8.45 11.40 -2.41
C ILE A 101 8.19 9.88 -2.29
N TYR A 102 9.27 9.09 -2.16
CA TYR A 102 9.24 7.64 -1.96
C TYR A 102 9.85 7.27 -0.60
N PRO A 103 9.07 7.24 0.49
CA PRO A 103 9.61 7.04 1.85
C PRO A 103 10.29 5.68 2.09
N MET A 104 10.01 4.67 1.24
CA MET A 104 10.60 3.33 1.34
C MET A 104 11.88 3.18 0.49
N VAL A 105 12.26 4.21 -0.26
CA VAL A 105 13.53 4.27 -1.00
C VAL A 105 14.52 5.07 -0.17
N LEU A 106 15.80 4.69 -0.23
CA LEU A 106 16.85 5.42 0.49
C LEU A 106 16.82 6.92 0.14
N PRO A 107 17.12 7.81 1.11
CA PRO A 107 17.23 9.23 0.85
C PRO A 107 18.34 9.51 -0.17
N ASP A 108 18.04 10.38 -1.13
CA ASP A 108 19.00 10.86 -2.13
C ASP A 108 18.65 12.29 -2.52
N HIS A 109 19.64 13.17 -2.63
CA HIS A 109 19.39 14.60 -2.88
C HIS A 109 18.91 14.92 -4.30
N GLU A 110 19.17 14.03 -5.26
CA GLU A 110 18.83 14.24 -6.67
C GLU A 110 17.62 13.40 -7.07
N ILE A 111 17.58 12.14 -6.64
CA ILE A 111 16.61 11.13 -7.11
C ILE A 111 15.40 11.03 -6.17
N ASN A 112 15.59 11.20 -4.85
CA ASN A 112 14.52 11.09 -3.86
C ASN A 112 14.61 12.20 -2.78
N PRO A 113 14.65 13.49 -3.18
CA PRO A 113 14.78 14.58 -2.24
C PRO A 113 13.54 14.70 -1.36
N ARG A 114 13.72 15.34 -0.20
CA ARG A 114 12.58 15.77 0.60
C ARG A 114 11.91 16.95 -0.08
N VAL A 115 10.58 16.91 -0.17
CA VAL A 115 9.75 17.98 -0.71
C VAL A 115 8.78 18.48 0.35
N PRO A 116 8.38 19.77 0.33
CA PRO A 116 7.37 20.27 1.26
C PRO A 116 6.02 19.61 1.04
N CYS A 117 5.34 19.21 2.12
CA CYS A 117 4.02 18.56 2.08
C CYS A 117 2.93 19.42 1.43
N LYS A 118 3.09 20.75 1.47
CA LYS A 118 2.15 21.74 0.92
C LYS A 118 2.53 22.24 -0.49
N SER A 119 3.59 21.70 -1.10
CA SER A 119 4.08 22.16 -2.41
C SER A 119 3.21 21.74 -3.61
N GLY A 120 2.26 20.83 -3.41
CA GLY A 120 1.47 20.21 -4.50
C GLY A 120 2.20 19.10 -5.26
N ILE A 121 3.49 18.86 -5.00
CA ILE A 121 4.27 17.76 -5.59
C ILE A 121 3.74 16.40 -5.16
N ILE A 122 3.25 16.30 -3.92
CA ILE A 122 2.64 15.09 -3.35
C ILE A 122 1.11 15.25 -3.46
N PRO A 123 0.46 14.64 -4.48
CA PRO A 123 -0.95 14.83 -4.71
C PRO A 123 -1.80 14.21 -3.60
N SER A 124 -2.91 14.87 -3.26
CA SER A 124 -3.97 14.33 -2.41
C SER A 124 -4.99 13.55 -3.23
N ILE A 125 -5.72 12.64 -2.57
CA ILE A 125 -6.85 11.90 -3.16
C ILE A 125 -8.05 12.85 -3.29
N ASP A 126 -8.67 12.91 -4.47
CA ASP A 126 -9.95 13.63 -4.65
C ASP A 126 -11.13 12.76 -4.18
N LEU A 127 -11.57 12.96 -2.94
CA LEU A 127 -12.69 12.21 -2.36
C LEU A 127 -14.05 12.60 -2.94
N THR A 128 -14.15 13.62 -3.80
CA THR A 128 -15.41 13.95 -4.47
C THR A 128 -15.91 12.82 -5.39
N LYS A 129 -15.03 11.90 -5.80
CA LYS A 129 -15.40 10.71 -6.58
C LYS A 129 -16.21 9.67 -5.79
N TRP A 130 -16.33 9.84 -4.47
CA TRP A 130 -17.17 9.02 -3.59
C TRP A 130 -18.45 9.75 -3.16
N ALA A 131 -18.72 10.95 -3.71
CA ALA A 131 -19.93 11.67 -3.36
C ALA A 131 -21.16 11.00 -3.99
N ASP A 132 -22.05 10.48 -3.14
CA ASP A 132 -23.38 10.04 -3.54
C ASP A 132 -24.30 11.27 -3.69
N PHE A 133 -24.41 11.76 -4.92
CA PHE A 133 -25.46 12.70 -5.28
C PHE A 133 -26.73 11.88 -5.47
N GLY A 134 -27.55 11.75 -4.41
CA GLY A 134 -28.75 10.91 -4.36
C GLY A 134 -29.48 10.79 -5.69
N GLY A 135 -29.20 9.69 -6.40
CA GLY A 135 -29.73 9.38 -7.74
C GLY A 135 -31.06 8.65 -7.69
N HIS A 136 -31.86 8.86 -6.66
CA HIS A 136 -33.28 8.58 -6.73
C HIS A 136 -33.96 9.89 -7.09
N GLY A 137 -34.72 9.88 -8.19
CA GLY A 137 -35.62 10.97 -8.52
C GLY A 137 -36.29 11.43 -7.24
N VAL A 138 -36.06 12.71 -6.90
CA VAL A 138 -36.80 13.36 -5.83
C VAL A 138 -38.25 13.15 -6.19
N ASP A 139 -38.94 12.27 -5.46
CA ASP A 139 -40.39 12.30 -5.45
C ASP A 139 -40.72 13.76 -5.07
N PRO A 140 -41.44 14.52 -5.92
CA PRO A 140 -41.79 15.90 -5.62
C PRO A 140 -42.48 16.07 -4.24
N SER A 141 -43.01 14.98 -3.67
CA SER A 141 -43.55 14.94 -2.30
C SER A 141 -42.50 15.14 -1.19
N LEU A 142 -41.21 14.81 -1.40
CA LEU A 142 -40.15 14.93 -0.40
C LEU A 142 -39.58 16.36 -0.27
N TYR A 143 -39.86 17.24 -1.23
CA TYR A 143 -39.44 18.65 -1.17
C TYR A 143 -40.06 19.39 0.01
N ASN A 144 -41.22 18.91 0.49
CA ASN A 144 -41.89 19.47 1.66
C ASN A 144 -41.22 19.08 2.98
N TYR A 145 -40.50 17.94 3.04
CA TYR A 145 -39.81 17.50 4.25
C TYR A 145 -38.46 18.18 4.47
N ILE A 146 -37.75 18.57 3.39
CA ILE A 146 -36.42 19.20 3.50
C ILE A 146 -36.52 20.62 4.06
N ASN A 147 -37.62 21.33 3.79
CA ASN A 147 -37.87 22.68 4.32
C ASN A 147 -38.27 22.71 5.81
N GLU A 148 -38.44 21.53 6.44
CA GLU A 148 -38.74 21.40 7.87
C GLU A 148 -37.54 20.89 8.69
N ILE A 149 -36.39 20.59 8.05
CA ILE A 149 -35.20 20.13 8.76
C ILE A 149 -34.53 21.35 9.42
N PRO A 150 -34.39 21.39 10.76
CA PRO A 150 -33.71 22.48 11.43
C PRO A 150 -32.23 22.53 11.02
N ASP A 151 -31.71 23.73 10.77
CA ASP A 151 -30.32 24.02 10.37
C ASP A 151 -29.26 23.37 11.28
N THR A 152 -29.64 22.93 12.48
CA THR A 152 -28.78 22.25 13.44
C THR A 152 -28.24 20.90 12.96
N LEU A 153 -28.88 20.24 11.98
CA LEU A 153 -28.44 18.93 11.46
C LEU A 153 -27.53 19.02 10.22
N LEU A 154 -27.37 20.21 9.62
CA LEU A 154 -26.48 20.42 8.46
C LEU A 154 -24.99 20.61 8.86
N ASN A 155 -24.68 20.68 10.14
CA ASN A 155 -23.33 20.97 10.65
C ASN A 155 -22.44 19.73 10.88
N PHE A 156 -22.84 18.53 10.48
CA PHE A 156 -21.99 17.32 10.53
C PHE A 156 -21.07 17.14 9.31
N ARG A 157 -20.74 18.24 8.61
CA ARG A 157 -19.60 18.29 7.69
C ARG A 157 -18.52 19.22 8.26
N LYS A 158 -17.70 18.67 9.17
CA LYS A 158 -16.32 19.10 9.40
C LYS A 158 -15.46 17.87 9.52
#